data_AF-A0A7C2AAY0-F1
#
_entry.id   AF-A0A7C2AAY0-F1
#
_cell.length_a   1.000
_cell.length_b   1.000
_cell.length_c   1.000
_cell.angle_alpha   90.00
_cell.angle_beta   90.00
_cell.angle_gamma   90.00
#
_symmetry.space_group_name_H-M   'P 1'
#
loop_
_entity.id
_entity.type
_entity.pdbx_description
1 polymer ?
#
loop_
_entity_poly.entity_id
_entity_poly.type
_entity_poly.pdbx_seq_one_letter_code
_entity_poly.pdbx_strand_id
1 'polypeptide(L)' 'MNIEGALARLEEIVQALEGEGTQLDESLKLFAEGVKLASAIKQRLEQSELKVRQVLEGAEGFNVEDFLA' A
#
# COMPACT_ATOMS: atom_id res chain seq x y z
N MET A 1 11.06 1.40 -2.13
CA MET A 1 9.78 0.81 -2.57
C MET A 1 9.06 1.86 -3.38
N ASN A 2 8.68 1.51 -4.61
CA ASN A 2 7.76 2.30 -5.43
C ASN A 2 6.33 1.81 -5.09
N ILE A 3 5.39 2.73 -4.84
CA ILE A 3 4.02 2.38 -4.42
C ILE A 3 3.22 1.88 -5.62
N GLU A 4 3.31 2.54 -6.77
CA GLU A 4 2.56 2.15 -7.97
C GLU A 4 2.87 0.71 -8.40
N GLY A 5 4.15 0.33 -8.41
CA GLY A 5 4.57 -1.03 -8.73
C GLY A 5 4.17 -2.06 -7.67
N ALA A 6 4.14 -1.67 -6.39
CA ALA A 6 3.69 -2.56 -5.32
C ALA A 6 2.17 -2.78 -5.35
N LEU A 7 1.40 -1.75 -5.69
CA LEU A 7 -0.04 -1.84 -5.90
C LEU A 7 -0.35 -2.71 -7.12
N ALA A 8 0.34 -2.48 -8.25
CA ALA A 8 0.18 -3.32 -9.45
C ALA A 8 0.45 -4.80 -9.15
N ARG A 9 1.52 -5.11 -8.40
CA ARG A 9 1.80 -6.48 -7.97
C ARG A 9 0.73 -7.05 -7.04
N LEU A 10 0.20 -6.24 -6.14
CA LEU A 10 -0.88 -6.67 -5.25
C LEU A 10 -2.15 -6.98 -6.04
N GLU A 11 -2.48 -6.19 -7.06
CA GLU A 11 -3.60 -6.46 -7.98
C GLU A 11 -3.41 -7.76 -8.77
N GLU A 12 -2.21 -8.01 -9.30
CA GLU A 12 -1.87 -9.28 -9.95
C GLU A 12 -2.07 -10.48 -9.02
N ILE A 13 -1.65 -10.35 -7.76
CA ILE A 13 -1.81 -11.40 -6.74
C ILE A 13 -3.30 -11.66 -6.48
N VAL A 14 -4.11 -10.62 -6.34
CA VAL A 14 -5.56 -10.75 -6.13
C VAL A 14 -6.20 -11.47 -7.32
N GLN A 15 -5.89 -11.04 -8.55
CA GLN A 15 -6.41 -11.68 -9.77
C GLN A 15 -6.00 -13.16 -9.86
N ALA A 16 -4.75 -13.49 -9.52
CA ALA A 16 -4.26 -14.87 -9.53
C ALA A 16 -4.93 -15.74 -8.45
N LEU A 17 -5.30 -15.17 -7.31
CA LEU A 17 -6.02 -15.87 -6.24
C LEU A 17 -7.52 -16.05 -6.53
N GLU A 18 -8.11 -15.15 -7.32
CA GLU A 18 -9.51 -15.23 -7.77
C GLU A 18 -9.72 -16.21 -8.94
N GLY A 19 -8.66 -16.53 -9.69
CA GLY A 19 -8.70 -17.44 -10.82
C GLY A 19 -8.91 -18.91 -10.44
N GLU A 20 -9.68 -19.64 -11.26
CA GLU A 20 -9.79 -21.09 -11.16
C GLU A 20 -8.52 -21.76 -11.75
N GLY A 21 -7.63 -22.27 -10.90
CA GLY A 21 -6.46 -23.03 -11.37
C GLY A 21 -5.22 -22.97 -10.48
N THR A 22 -5.20 -22.07 -9.49
CA THR A 22 -4.04 -21.93 -8.60
C THR A 22 -3.97 -23.09 -7.62
N GLN A 23 -2.86 -23.84 -7.65
CA GLN A 23 -2.64 -24.94 -6.70
C GLN A 23 -2.53 -24.39 -5.28
N LEU A 24 -2.98 -25.14 -4.27
CA LEU A 24 -3.01 -24.70 -2.87
C LEU A 24 -1.67 -24.12 -2.38
N ASP A 25 -0.55 -24.78 -2.68
CA ASP A 25 0.79 -24.32 -2.28
C ASP A 25 1.18 -22.99 -2.94
N GLU A 26 0.72 -22.75 -4.16
CA GLU A 26 0.94 -21.50 -4.88
C GLU A 26 0.05 -20.40 -4.33
N SER A 27 -1.21 -20.69 -4.02
CA SER A 27 -2.14 -19.77 -3.36
C SER A 27 -1.61 -19.31 -2.00
N LEU A 28 -1.01 -20.22 -1.22
CA LEU A 28 -0.41 -19.87 0.08
C LEU A 28 0.81 -18.94 -0.07
N LYS A 29 1.63 -19.15 -1.10
CA LYS A 29 2.77 -18.26 -1.40
C LYS A 29 2.31 -16.88 -1.84
N LEU A 30 1.36 -16.81 -2.76
CA LEU A 30 0.78 -15.56 -3.26
C LEU A 30 0.11 -14.78 -2.13
N PHE A 31 -0.64 -15.45 -1.26
CA PHE A 31 -1.25 -14.81 -0.10
C PHE A 31 -0.20 -14.24 0.86
N ALA A 32 0.86 -15.00 1.17
CA ALA A 32 1.94 -14.52 2.03
C ALA A 32 2.69 -13.33 1.42
N GLU A 33 2.87 -13.30 0.09
CA GLU A 33 3.42 -12.16 -0.63
C GLU A 33 2.47 -10.95 -0.53
N GLY A 34 1.19 -11.14 -0.81
CA GLY A 34 0.17 -10.10 -0.78
C GLY A 34 0.06 -9.41 0.58
N VAL A 35 0.06 -10.18 1.67
CA VAL A 35 0.04 -9.63 3.04
C VAL A 35 1.27 -8.77 3.32
N LYS A 36 2.46 -9.21 2.90
CA LYS A 36 3.70 -8.44 3.06
C LYS A 36 3.68 -7.16 2.25
N LEU A 37 3.22 -7.22 1.00
CA LEU A 37 3.08 -6.04 0.14
C LEU A 37 2.10 -5.03 0.72
N ALA A 38 0.90 -5.47 1.10
CA ALA A 38 -0.12 -4.61 1.71
C ALA A 38 0.40 -3.92 2.98
N SER A 39 1.09 -4.66 3.85
CA SER A 39 1.72 -4.10 5.05
C SER A 39 2.78 -3.05 4.71
N ALA A 40 3.65 -3.31 3.73
CA ALA A 40 4.68 -2.37 3.31
C ALA A 40 4.11 -1.09 2.67
N ILE A 41 3.05 -1.22 1.86
CA ILE A 41 2.33 -0.08 1.25
C ILE A 41 1.77 0.79 2.38
N LYS A 42 1.07 0.19 3.34
CA LYS A 42 0.48 0.90 4.48
C LYS A 42 1.55 1.68 5.27
N GLN A 43 2.65 1.04 5.63
CA GLN A 43 3.75 1.72 6.35
C GLN A 43 4.33 2.88 5.55
N ARG A 44 4.44 2.74 4.22
CA ARG A 44 4.97 3.81 3.36
C ARG A 44 4.01 5.00 3.29
N LEU A 45 2.70 4.74 3.23
CA LEU A 45 1.68 5.78 3.28
C LEU A 45 1.72 6.52 4.63
N GLU A 46 1.75 5.79 5.75
CA GLU A 46 1.85 6.39 7.10
C GLU A 46 3.09 7.28 7.24
N GLN A 47 4.25 6.83 6.75
CA GLN A 47 5.47 7.63 6.75
C GLN A 47 5.35 8.89 5.87
N SER A 48 4.60 8.82 4.78
CA SER A 48 4.41 9.94 3.86
C SER A 48 3.45 10.96 4.47
N GLU A 49 2.37 10.49 5.11
CA GLU A 49 1.44 11.32 5.87
C GLU A 49 2.14 12.04 7.03
N LEU A 50 3.01 11.36 7.77
CA LEU A 50 3.80 11.98 8.85
C LEU A 50 4.68 13.11 8.32
N LYS A 51 5.31 12.92 7.16
CA LYS A 51 6.14 13.97 6.54
C LYS A 51 5.29 15.17 6.10
N VAL A 52 4.11 14.93 5.54
CA VAL A 52 3.16 15.99 5.20
C VAL A 52 2.78 16.78 6.46
N ARG A 53 2.41 16.08 7.54
CA ARG A 53 2.11 16.70 8.85
C ARG A 53 3.25 17.59 9.34
N GLN A 54 4.49 17.09 9.33
CA GLN A 54 5.67 17.85 9.77
C GLN A 54 5.93 19.11 8.93
N VAL A 55 5.69 19.05 7.62
CA VAL A 55 5.83 20.23 6.75
C VAL A 55 4.75 21.26 7.06
N LEU A 56 3.51 20.82 7.30
CA LEU A 56 2.39 21.70 7.61
C LEU A 56 2.49 22.34 8.98
N GLU A 57 2.99 21.63 10.00
CA GLU A 57 3.28 22.22 11.33
C GLU A 57 4.28 23.39 11.25
N GLY A 58 5.16 23.40 10.24
CA GLY A 58 6.09 24.49 9.98
C GLY A 58 5.56 25.60 9.06
N ALA A 59 4.37 25.44 8.47
CA ALA A 59 3.76 26.39 7.55
C ALA A 59 2.52 27.02 8.20
N GLU A 60 2.56 28.33 8.47
CA GLU A 60 1.39 29.03 9.03
C GLU A 60 0.20 28.99 8.05
N GLY A 61 -0.97 28.59 8.56
CA GLY A 61 -2.24 28.69 7.83
C GLY A 61 -2.65 27.47 7.01
N PHE A 62 -1.94 26.34 7.10
CA PHE A 62 -2.33 25.09 6.43
C PHE A 62 -2.61 23.96 7.43
N ASN A 63 -3.67 23.19 7.19
CA ASN A 63 -4.01 21.99 7.94
C ASN A 63 -3.96 20.74 7.05
N VAL A 64 -3.72 19.58 7.66
CA VAL A 64 -3.65 18.29 6.95
C VAL A 64 -4.99 17.97 6.26
N GLU A 65 -6.10 18.35 6.90
CA GLU A 65 -7.46 18.17 6.41
C GLU A 65 -7.70 18.87 5.06
N ASP A 66 -6.93 19.92 4.75
CA ASP A 66 -7.04 20.65 3.47
C ASP A 66 -6.58 19.81 2.26
N PHE A 67 -5.89 18.67 2.50
CA PHE A 67 -5.30 17.82 1.47
C PHE A 67 -5.86 16.39 1.44
N LEU A 68 -6.79 16.05 2.33
CA LEU A 68 -7.40 14.71 2.44
C LEU A 68 -8.78 14.59 1.77
N ALA A 69 -9.16 15.58 0.95
CA ALA A 69 -10.44 15.65 0.24
C ALA A 69 -10.43 14.92 -1.12
#